data_AF-A0A2E7CJS5-F1
#
_entry.id   AF-A0A2E7CJS5-F1
#
_cell.length_a   1.000
_cell.length_b   1.000
_cell.length_c   1.000
_cell.angle_alpha   90.00
_cell.angle_beta   90.00
_cell.angle_gamma   90.00
#
_symmetry.space_group_name_H-M   'P 1'
#
loop_
_entity.id
_entity.type
_entity.pdbx_description
1 polymer ?
#
loop_
_entity_poly.entity_id
_entity_poly.type
_entity_poly.pdbx_seq_one_letter_code
_entity_poly.pdbx_strand_id
1 'polypeptide(L)'
;MSSSEDKEDRESVEQEQHSDKSEEQQIPSPNIDTELFSLIKEGMRGLLTLGREHLSEAAIDGRKVLELRSLKKDKTKMYEKLGREVERLIEAKEIDHPGLVRGIEKIQEINEQIERLKSED
;
A
#
# COMPACT_ATOMS: atom_id res chain seq x y z
N MET A 1 -23.63 43.46 46.74
CA MET A 1 -24.65 44.39 46.20
C MET A 1 -24.10 44.97 44.90
N SER A 2 -24.73 44.60 43.78
CA SER A 2 -24.77 45.25 42.45
C SER A 2 -25.27 44.16 41.50
N SER A 3 -26.59 44.13 41.24
CA SER A 3 -27.23 44.58 39.98
C SER A 3 -26.62 43.91 38.75
N SER A 4 -27.27 42.93 38.13
CA SER A 4 -28.47 43.01 37.27
C SER A 4 -28.28 43.90 36.04
N GLU A 5 -28.78 43.37 34.91
CA GLU A 5 -29.03 44.00 33.60
C GLU A 5 -27.96 43.77 32.53
N ASP A 6 -28.39 43.04 31.48
CA ASP A 6 -28.21 43.34 30.05
C ASP A 6 -28.16 42.01 29.27
N LYS A 7 -28.86 41.78 28.16
CA LYS A 7 -29.81 42.56 27.36
C LYS A 7 -30.55 41.54 26.48
N GLU A 8 -31.83 41.80 26.29
CA GLU A 8 -32.67 41.21 25.25
C GLU A 8 -32.12 41.61 23.87
N ASP A 9 -32.08 40.67 22.93
CA ASP A 9 -32.09 40.94 21.50
C ASP A 9 -32.67 39.70 20.80
N ARG A 10 -34.00 39.68 20.64
CA ARG A 10 -34.71 38.80 19.71
C ARG A 10 -35.37 39.68 18.66
N GLU A 11 -34.58 40.12 17.70
CA GLU A 11 -35.10 40.71 16.47
C GLU A 11 -35.56 39.62 15.50
N SER A 12 -36.76 39.88 15.00
CA SER A 12 -37.52 39.17 13.99
C SER A 12 -36.74 39.06 12.68
N VAL A 13 -36.71 37.87 12.09
CA VAL A 13 -36.40 37.70 10.68
C VAL A 13 -37.61 37.04 10.03
N GLU A 14 -38.43 37.88 9.42
CA GLU A 14 -39.36 37.49 8.36
C GLU A 14 -38.56 36.89 7.21
N GLN A 15 -38.90 35.67 6.81
CA GLN A 15 -38.50 35.11 5.53
C GLN A 15 -39.75 34.79 4.73
N GLU A 16 -40.21 35.78 3.98
CA GLU A 16 -40.85 35.54 2.68
C GLU A 16 -39.80 34.96 1.73
N GLN A 17 -39.96 33.73 1.25
CA GLN A 17 -39.38 33.31 -0.03
C GLN A 17 -40.33 32.38 -0.80
N HIS A 18 -40.98 33.01 -1.78
CA HIS A 18 -41.29 32.56 -3.12
C HIS A 18 -40.98 31.10 -3.53
N SER A 19 -42.05 30.46 -4.02
CA SER A 19 -42.11 29.56 -5.16
C SER A 19 -40.92 29.65 -6.12
N ASP A 20 -40.23 28.54 -6.37
CA ASP A 20 -39.91 28.19 -7.75
C ASP A 20 -39.89 26.67 -7.99
N LYS A 21 -40.59 26.27 -9.05
CA LYS A 21 -40.73 24.89 -9.51
C LYS A 21 -39.40 24.48 -10.14
N SER A 22 -38.65 23.61 -9.48
CA SER A 22 -37.52 22.95 -10.12
C SER A 22 -38.03 21.73 -10.90
N GLU A 23 -38.12 21.93 -12.22
CA GLU A 23 -38.33 20.90 -13.21
C GLU A 23 -37.26 19.81 -13.08
N GLU A 24 -37.73 18.58 -12.96
CA GLU A 24 -36.92 17.36 -12.93
C GLU A 24 -36.30 17.17 -14.33
N GLN A 25 -35.10 17.72 -14.53
CA GLN A 25 -34.32 17.51 -15.74
C GLN A 25 -33.88 16.04 -15.82
N GLN A 26 -34.70 15.24 -16.50
CA GLN A 26 -34.31 13.93 -17.00
C GLN A 26 -33.14 14.10 -17.98
N ILE A 27 -31.95 13.69 -17.55
CA ILE A 27 -30.81 13.54 -18.43
C ILE A 27 -31.12 12.34 -19.35
N PRO A 28 -31.19 12.51 -20.69
CA PRO A 28 -31.36 11.39 -21.59
C PRO A 28 -30.12 10.50 -21.48
N SER A 29 -30.30 9.31 -20.92
CA SER A 29 -29.28 8.27 -20.94
C SER A 29 -29.01 7.89 -22.40
N PRO A 30 -27.77 7.97 -22.90
CA PRO A 30 -27.48 7.53 -24.25
C PRO A 30 -27.75 6.02 -24.33
N ASN A 31 -28.57 5.61 -25.29
CA ASN A 31 -28.71 4.22 -25.73
C ASN A 31 -27.38 3.77 -26.34
N ILE A 32 -26.40 3.48 -25.48
CA ILE A 32 -25.21 2.75 -25.88
C ILE A 32 -25.67 1.29 -25.97
N ASP A 33 -25.68 0.78 -27.20
CA ASP A 33 -26.28 -0.48 -27.62
C ASP A 33 -26.13 -1.59 -26.57
N THR A 34 -27.26 -2.00 -26.01
CA THR A 34 -27.37 -3.06 -24.99
C THR A 34 -26.79 -4.38 -25.49
N GLU A 35 -26.77 -4.57 -26.82
CA GLU A 35 -26.18 -5.73 -27.50
C GLU A 35 -24.64 -5.66 -27.58
N LEU A 36 -24.06 -4.48 -27.77
CA LEU A 36 -22.61 -4.32 -27.71
C LEU A 36 -22.12 -4.52 -26.28
N PHE A 37 -22.86 -3.98 -25.29
CA PHE A 37 -22.53 -4.15 -23.89
C PHE A 37 -22.69 -5.61 -23.42
N SER A 38 -23.69 -6.35 -23.93
CA SER A 38 -23.85 -7.77 -23.61
C SER A 38 -22.73 -8.62 -24.21
N LEU A 39 -22.32 -8.35 -25.46
CA LEU A 39 -21.21 -9.03 -26.11
C LEU A 39 -19.86 -8.76 -25.40
N ILE A 40 -19.61 -7.52 -25.00
CA ILE A 40 -18.44 -7.15 -24.19
C ILE A 40 -18.49 -7.86 -22.84
N LYS A 41 -19.66 -7.91 -22.18
CA LYS A 41 -19.85 -8.56 -20.88
C LYS A 41 -19.65 -10.08 -20.96
N GLU A 42 -20.04 -10.70 -22.07
CA GLU A 42 -19.87 -12.14 -22.33
C GLU A 42 -18.39 -12.46 -22.58
N GLY A 43 -17.70 -11.63 -23.39
CA GLY A 43 -16.25 -11.74 -23.60
C GLY A 43 -15.44 -11.50 -22.31
N MET A 44 -15.86 -10.53 -21.49
CA MET A 44 -15.25 -10.27 -20.19
C MET A 44 -15.47 -11.41 -19.20
N ARG A 45 -16.60 -12.13 -19.24
CA ARG A 45 -16.82 -13.31 -18.37
C ARG A 45 -15.81 -14.41 -18.65
N GLY A 46 -15.57 -14.73 -19.92
CA GLY A 46 -14.55 -15.71 -20.34
C GLY A 46 -13.13 -15.28 -19.94
N LEU A 47 -12.82 -13.98 -20.08
CA LEU A 47 -11.54 -13.41 -19.69
C LEU A 47 -11.34 -13.38 -18.16
N LEU A 48 -12.40 -13.16 -17.38
CA LEU A 48 -12.36 -13.19 -15.91
C LEU A 48 -12.21 -14.60 -15.37
N THR A 49 -12.79 -15.61 -16.04
CA THR A 49 -12.58 -17.02 -15.67
C THR A 49 -11.17 -17.48 -16.00
N LEU A 50 -10.63 -17.09 -17.16
CA LEU A 50 -9.23 -17.40 -17.52
C LEU A 50 -8.24 -16.61 -16.66
N GLY A 51 -8.55 -15.35 -16.36
CA GLY A 51 -7.71 -14.49 -15.53
C GLY A 51 -7.63 -14.96 -14.08
N ARG A 52 -8.66 -15.62 -13.54
CA ARG A 52 -8.64 -16.11 -12.15
C ARG A 52 -7.57 -17.16 -11.90
N GLU A 53 -7.33 -18.06 -12.84
CA GLU A 53 -6.28 -19.07 -12.72
C GLU A 53 -4.88 -18.43 -12.84
N HIS A 54 -4.66 -17.58 -13.84
CA HIS A 54 -3.36 -16.91 -14.05
C HIS A 54 -3.02 -15.81 -13.02
N LEU A 55 -4.02 -15.15 -12.42
CA LEU A 55 -3.79 -14.17 -11.36
C LEU A 55 -3.24 -14.83 -10.09
N SER A 56 -3.60 -16.08 -9.82
CA SER A 56 -3.10 -16.80 -8.65
C SER A 56 -1.60 -17.07 -8.77
N GLU A 57 -1.16 -17.45 -9.97
CA GLU A 57 0.24 -17.73 -10.32
C GLU A 57 1.07 -16.43 -10.34
N ALA A 58 0.59 -15.38 -11.01
CA ALA A 58 1.24 -14.08 -11.04
C ALA A 58 1.35 -13.43 -9.63
N ALA A 59 0.39 -13.68 -8.74
CA ALA A 59 0.47 -13.21 -7.36
C ALA A 59 1.51 -13.96 -6.53
N ILE A 60 1.76 -15.24 -6.81
CA ILE A 60 2.83 -16.02 -6.18
C ILE A 60 4.19 -15.50 -6.65
N ASP A 61 4.36 -15.30 -7.96
CA ASP A 61 5.59 -14.78 -8.54
C ASP A 61 5.90 -13.35 -8.05
N GLY A 62 4.87 -12.50 -7.99
CA GLY A 62 5.00 -11.15 -7.45
C GLY A 62 5.46 -11.13 -5.98
N ARG A 63 4.96 -12.07 -5.16
CA ARG A 63 5.41 -12.21 -3.76
C ARG A 63 6.87 -12.64 -3.67
N LYS A 64 7.28 -13.66 -4.44
CA LYS A 64 8.69 -14.12 -4.50
C LYS A 64 9.64 -12.98 -4.88
N VAL A 65 9.29 -12.18 -5.88
CA VAL A 65 10.12 -11.03 -6.33
C VAL A 65 10.27 -9.98 -5.23
N LEU A 66 9.18 -9.64 -4.54
CA LEU A 66 9.21 -8.67 -3.44
C LEU A 66 10.04 -9.19 -2.26
N GLU A 67 9.90 -10.47 -1.93
CA GLU A 67 10.64 -11.12 -0.86
C GLU A 67 12.14 -11.14 -1.17
N LEU A 68 12.52 -11.56 -2.37
CA LEU A 68 13.91 -11.51 -2.84
C LEU A 68 14.49 -10.09 -2.77
N ARG A 69 13.69 -9.08 -3.13
CA ARG A 69 14.12 -7.67 -3.02
C ARG A 69 14.33 -7.25 -1.57
N SER A 70 13.45 -7.67 -0.67
CA SER A 70 13.58 -7.40 0.78
C SER A 70 14.85 -8.04 1.34
N LEU A 71 15.07 -9.33 1.08
CA LEU A 71 16.24 -10.05 1.57
C LEU A 71 17.55 -9.45 1.05
N LYS A 72 17.60 -9.06 -0.23
CA LYS A 72 18.77 -8.35 -0.79
C LYS A 72 19.03 -7.02 -0.06
N LYS A 73 17.97 -6.26 0.24
CA LYS A 73 18.08 -4.99 0.98
C LYS A 73 18.58 -5.22 2.41
N ASP A 74 18.06 -6.23 3.09
CA ASP A 74 18.46 -6.55 4.46
C ASP A 74 19.89 -7.05 4.53
N LYS A 75 20.34 -7.83 3.53
CA LYS A 75 21.75 -8.20 3.37
C LYS A 75 22.65 -6.96 3.27
N THR A 76 22.31 -6.01 2.40
CA THR A 76 23.09 -4.76 2.25
C THR A 76 23.16 -3.99 3.57
N LYS A 77 22.03 -3.81 4.26
CA LYS A 77 22.01 -3.14 5.57
C LYS A 77 22.89 -3.84 6.60
N MET A 78 22.91 -5.18 6.59
CA MET A 78 23.77 -5.92 7.50
C MET A 78 25.26 -5.71 7.19
N TYR A 79 25.65 -5.69 5.92
CA TYR A 79 27.03 -5.34 5.56
C TYR A 79 27.40 -3.92 5.99
N GLU A 80 26.51 -2.94 5.80
CA GLU A 80 26.79 -1.57 6.27
C GLU A 80 26.93 -1.49 7.78
N LYS A 81 26.09 -2.22 8.53
CA LYS A 81 26.19 -2.29 9.99
C LYS A 81 27.51 -2.93 10.42
N LEU A 82 27.87 -4.07 9.82
CA LEU A 82 29.13 -4.75 10.10
C LEU A 82 30.33 -3.88 9.74
N GLY A 83 30.32 -3.19 8.61
CA GLY A 83 31.42 -2.29 8.23
C GLY A 83 31.68 -1.22 9.28
N ARG A 84 30.61 -0.60 9.81
CA ARG A 84 30.69 0.37 10.92
C ARG A 84 31.17 -0.26 12.23
N GLU A 85 30.82 -1.52 12.49
CA GLU A 85 31.29 -2.24 13.68
C GLU A 85 32.77 -2.61 13.56
N VAL A 86 33.20 -3.10 12.40
CA VAL A 86 34.60 -3.41 12.08
C VAL A 86 35.47 -2.17 12.21
N GLU A 87 35.02 -1.01 11.71
CA GLU A 87 35.75 0.26 11.86
C GLU A 87 36.03 0.57 13.35
N ARG A 88 35.00 0.50 14.20
CA ARG A 88 35.14 0.73 15.65
C ARG A 88 36.03 -0.30 16.34
N LEU A 89 35.96 -1.56 15.92
CA LEU A 89 36.77 -2.64 16.49
C LEU A 89 38.25 -2.48 16.12
N ILE A 90 38.55 -2.04 14.90
CA ILE A 90 39.91 -1.71 14.47
C ILE A 90 40.46 -0.53 15.30
N GLU A 91 39.66 0.51 15.53
CA GLU A 91 40.04 1.64 16.40
C GLU A 91 40.35 1.17 17.83
N ALA A 92 39.56 0.23 18.35
CA ALA A 92 39.75 -0.38 19.67
C ALA A 92 40.89 -1.43 19.71
N LYS A 93 41.48 -1.79 18.55
CA LYS A 93 42.46 -2.89 18.39
C LYS A 93 41.92 -4.26 18.83
N GLU A 94 40.62 -4.47 18.74
CA GLU A 94 39.95 -5.75 18.98
C GLU A 94 39.64 -6.42 17.64
N ILE A 95 40.25 -7.59 17.39
CA ILE A 95 40.11 -8.29 16.09
C ILE A 95 39.06 -9.42 16.17
N ASP A 96 38.81 -9.94 17.37
CA ASP A 96 37.81 -10.99 17.61
C ASP A 96 36.69 -10.41 18.48
N HIS A 97 35.49 -10.34 17.90
CA HIS A 97 34.32 -9.81 18.58
C HIS A 97 33.09 -10.68 18.28
N PRO A 98 32.32 -11.11 19.30
CA PRO A 98 31.15 -11.97 19.10
C PRO A 98 30.06 -11.30 18.25
N GLY A 99 30.03 -9.97 18.20
CA GLY A 99 29.12 -9.23 17.32
C GLY A 99 29.40 -9.44 15.83
N LEU A 100 30.68 -9.54 15.45
CA LEU A 100 31.08 -9.85 14.06
C LEU A 100 30.65 -11.25 13.67
N VAL A 101 30.91 -12.24 14.53
CA VAL A 101 30.54 -13.64 14.30
C VAL A 101 29.04 -13.76 14.05
N ARG A 102 28.23 -13.21 14.96
CA ARG A 102 26.76 -13.21 14.82
C ARG A 102 26.29 -12.48 13.56
N GLY A 103 26.94 -11.39 13.19
CA GLY A 103 26.60 -10.65 11.98
C GLY A 103 26.88 -11.45 10.71
N ILE A 104 28.00 -12.19 10.66
CA ILE A 104 28.34 -13.08 9.56
C ILE A 104 27.37 -14.26 9.47
N GLU A 105 27.06 -14.91 10.60
CA GLU A 105 26.04 -15.96 10.66
C GLU A 105 24.69 -15.48 10.11
N LYS A 106 24.26 -14.26 10.48
CA LYS A 106 23.00 -13.70 9.98
C LYS A 106 23.03 -13.44 8.47
N ILE A 107 24.17 -13.01 7.93
CA ILE A 107 24.34 -12.83 6.48
C ILE A 107 24.28 -14.17 5.75
N GLN A 108 24.87 -15.22 6.32
CA GLN A 108 24.78 -16.58 5.77
C GLN A 108 23.33 -17.06 5.72
N GLU A 109 22.58 -16.88 6.80
CA GLU A 109 21.14 -17.21 6.85
C GLU A 109 20.35 -16.48 5.73
N ILE A 110 20.60 -15.18 5.53
CA ILE A 110 19.95 -14.42 4.46
C ILE A 110 20.35 -14.94 3.08
N ASN A 111 21.63 -15.29 2.86
CA ASN A 111 22.07 -15.86 1.60
C ASN A 111 21.38 -17.20 1.32
N GLU A 112 21.26 -18.08 2.33
CA GLU A 112 20.53 -19.35 2.19
C GLU A 112 19.04 -19.14 1.88
N GLN A 113 18.40 -18.12 2.46
CA GLN A 113 17.01 -17.77 2.12
C GLN A 113 16.88 -17.28 0.68
N ILE A 114 17.84 -16.45 0.21
CA ILE A 114 17.88 -15.99 -1.18
C ILE A 114 18.06 -17.16 -2.14
N GLU A 115 18.98 -18.08 -1.86
CA GLU A 115 19.21 -19.24 -2.75
C GLU A 115 18.01 -20.18 -2.77
N ARG A 116 17.36 -20.42 -1.61
CA ARG A 116 16.10 -21.18 -1.56
C ARG A 116 15.03 -20.59 -2.47
N LEU A 117 14.76 -19.29 -2.33
CA LEU A 117 13.74 -18.60 -3.14
C LEU A 117 14.06 -18.58 -4.64
N LYS A 118 15.35 -18.62 -5.02
CA LYS A 118 15.76 -18.74 -6.42
C LYS A 118 15.67 -20.17 -6.95
N SER A 119 15.83 -21.18 -6.09
CA SER A 119 15.77 -22.59 -6.49
C SER A 119 14.35 -23.15 -6.55
N GLU A 120 13.36 -22.42 -6.03
CA GLU A 120 11.94 -22.78 -6.04
C GLU A 120 11.23 -22.46 -7.38
N ASP A 121 11.98 -22.40 -8.48
CA ASP A 121 11.50 -22.24 -9.86
C ASP A 121 11.46 -23.60 -10.59
#